data_AF-A0A3D4B3P9-F1
#
_entry.id   AF-A0A3D4B3P9-F1
#
_cell.length_a   1.000
_cell.length_b   1.000
_cell.length_c   1.000
_cell.angle_alpha   90.00
_cell.angle_beta   90.00
_cell.angle_gamma   90.00
#
_symmetry.space_group_name_H-M   'P 1'
#
loop_
_entity.id
_entity.type
_entity.pdbx_description
1 polymer ?
#
loop_
_entity_poly.entity_id
_entity_poly.type
_entity_poly.pdbx_seq_one_letter_code
_entity_poly.pdbx_strand_id
1 'polypeptide(L)'
;ETYDNEEKMVADMKAGVRGGVVSIYNDRGKTVSRLFAVEFGGSIDLANNQGENVVDIYSGEFGGVSLLANTEGLEVVQLRADGAGHGEVSLWDRN
;
A
#
# COMPACT_ATOMS: atom_id res chain seq x y z
N GLU A 1 -6.09 18.21 -4.03
CA GLU A 1 -4.70 18.14 -4.52
C GLU A 1 -3.86 19.11 -3.72
N THR A 2 -2.58 18.82 -3.55
CA THR A 2 -1.59 19.64 -2.84
C THR A 2 -0.34 19.70 -3.71
N TYR A 3 0.28 20.87 -3.78
CA TYR A 3 1.43 21.15 -4.63
C TYR A 3 2.61 21.65 -3.79
N ASP A 4 3.84 21.40 -4.23
CA ASP A 4 5.04 22.03 -3.67
C ASP A 4 5.25 23.46 -4.19
N ASN A 5 6.38 24.07 -3.84
CA ASN A 5 6.77 25.42 -4.25
C ASN A 5 7.14 25.53 -5.74
N GLU A 6 7.33 24.41 -6.44
CA GLU A 6 7.60 24.33 -7.88
C GLU A 6 6.33 23.99 -8.69
N GLU A 7 5.16 24.08 -8.06
CA GLU A 7 3.85 23.71 -8.64
C GLU A 7 3.75 22.23 -9.05
N LYS A 8 4.56 21.36 -8.46
CA LYS A 8 4.45 19.91 -8.66
C LYS A 8 3.49 19.31 -7.64
N MET A 9 2.57 18.46 -8.10
CA MET A 9 1.62 17.78 -7.23
C MET A 9 2.32 16.80 -6.28
N VAL A 10 2.14 16.98 -4.97
CA VAL A 10 2.70 16.14 -3.91
C VAL A 10 1.65 15.29 -3.19
N ALA A 11 0.37 15.62 -3.32
CA ALA A 11 -0.71 14.76 -2.86
C ALA A 11 -2.00 14.96 -3.64
N ASP A 12 -2.80 13.91 -3.76
CA ASP A 12 -4.19 14.00 -4.22
C ASP A 12 -5.13 13.17 -3.34
N MET A 13 -6.41 13.53 -3.41
CA MET A 13 -7.49 12.77 -2.82
C MET A 13 -8.65 12.77 -3.81
N LYS A 14 -9.16 11.58 -4.11
CA LYS A 14 -10.29 11.37 -5.03
C LYS A 14 -11.29 10.44 -4.38
N ALA A 15 -12.58 10.69 -4.58
CA ALA A 15 -13.66 9.84 -4.10
C ALA A 15 -14.66 9.62 -5.22
N GLY A 16 -15.24 8.43 -5.26
CA GLY A 16 -16.30 8.03 -6.18
C GLY A 16 -17.27 7.07 -5.50
N VAL A 17 -18.35 6.75 -6.20
CA VAL A 17 -19.44 5.89 -5.67
C VAL A 17 -18.99 4.51 -5.19
N ARG A 18 -17.83 4.02 -5.63
CA ARG A 18 -17.31 2.68 -5.31
C ARG A 18 -16.02 2.71 -4.50
N GLY A 19 -15.61 3.87 -4.00
CA GLY A 19 -14.36 3.96 -3.24
C GLY A 19 -13.69 5.32 -3.26
N GLY A 20 -12.47 5.35 -2.74
CA GLY A 20 -11.66 6.56 -2.70
C GLY A 20 -10.18 6.24 -2.61
N VAL A 21 -9.35 7.22 -2.92
CA VAL A 21 -7.90 7.13 -2.85
C VAL A 21 -7.32 8.41 -2.28
N VAL A 22 -6.31 8.26 -1.45
CA VAL A 22 -5.37 9.31 -1.06
C VAL A 22 -4.01 8.87 -1.54
N SER A 23 -3.34 9.72 -2.32
CA SER A 23 -1.99 9.45 -2.85
C SER A 23 -1.03 10.52 -2.39
N ILE A 24 0.18 10.11 -1.99
CA ILE A 24 1.32 11.00 -1.71
C ILE A 24 2.45 10.68 -2.69
N TYR A 25 3.05 11.71 -3.27
CA TYR A 25 4.09 11.61 -4.28
C TYR A 25 5.40 12.23 -3.77
N ASN A 26 6.54 11.73 -4.25
CA ASN A 26 7.83 12.39 -4.05
C ASN A 26 8.08 13.51 -5.08
N ASP A 27 9.21 14.20 -4.91
CA ASP A 27 9.77 15.22 -5.81
C ASP A 27 10.02 14.74 -7.24
N ARG A 28 9.96 13.43 -7.50
CA ARG A 28 10.05 12.80 -8.83
C ARG A 28 8.70 12.35 -9.37
N GLY A 29 7.61 12.54 -8.63
CA GLY A 29 6.25 12.16 -9.03
C GLY A 29 5.93 10.67 -8.83
N LYS A 30 6.81 9.91 -8.16
CA LYS A 30 6.54 8.52 -7.78
C LYS A 30 5.66 8.50 -6.55
N THR A 31 4.67 7.61 -6.51
CA THR A 31 3.86 7.38 -5.31
C THR A 31 4.74 6.77 -4.21
N VAL A 32 4.73 7.39 -3.03
CA VAL A 32 5.44 6.90 -1.84
C VAL A 32 4.49 6.40 -0.75
N SER A 33 3.22 6.82 -0.80
CA SER A 33 2.16 6.26 0.04
C SER A 33 0.82 6.34 -0.67
N ARG A 34 0.00 5.31 -0.48
CA ARG A 34 -1.38 5.28 -0.94
C ARG A 34 -2.29 4.67 0.12
N LEU A 35 -3.45 5.29 0.31
CA LEU A 35 -4.58 4.69 1.00
C LEU A 35 -5.67 4.55 -0.02
N PHE A 36 -6.20 3.35 -0.23
CA PHE A 36 -7.35 3.17 -1.11
C PHE A 36 -8.42 2.31 -0.47
N ALA A 37 -9.68 2.63 -0.78
CA ALA A 37 -10.83 1.80 -0.48
C ALA A 37 -11.59 1.53 -1.78
N VAL A 38 -12.07 0.31 -1.92
CA VAL A 38 -12.95 -0.15 -3.00
C VAL A 38 -14.17 -0.84 -2.40
N GLU A 39 -15.17 -1.14 -3.22
CA GLU A 39 -16.47 -1.68 -2.80
C GLU A 39 -16.39 -2.85 -1.81
N PHE A 40 -15.42 -3.75 -1.99
CA PHE A 40 -15.24 -4.93 -1.14
C PHE A 40 -13.88 -4.99 -0.46
N GLY A 41 -13.21 -3.85 -0.23
CA GLY A 41 -11.87 -3.89 0.34
C GLY A 41 -11.12 -2.57 0.38
N GLY A 42 -9.80 -2.67 0.54
CA GLY A 42 -8.90 -1.53 0.53
C GLY A 42 -7.46 -1.95 0.70
N SER A 43 -6.54 -1.02 0.46
CA SER A 43 -5.16 -1.17 0.90
C SER A 43 -4.55 0.09 1.52
N ILE A 44 -3.45 -0.15 2.20
CA ILE A 44 -2.45 0.82 2.61
C ILE A 44 -1.12 0.39 1.99
N ASP A 45 -0.59 1.20 1.10
CA ASP A 45 0.68 0.96 0.43
C ASP A 45 1.72 1.98 0.90
N LEU A 46 2.94 1.52 1.16
CA LEU A 46 4.13 2.36 1.34
C LEU A 46 5.23 1.91 0.39
N ALA A 47 5.83 2.87 -0.28
CA ALA A 47 6.96 2.64 -1.16
C ALA A 47 8.16 3.50 -0.75
N ASN A 48 9.36 3.00 -1.03
CA ASN A 48 10.58 3.78 -0.87
C ASN A 48 10.64 4.92 -1.91
N ASN A 49 11.68 5.74 -1.84
CA ASN A 49 11.80 6.89 -2.75
C ASN A 49 11.98 6.47 -4.22
N GLN A 50 12.41 5.23 -4.48
CA GLN A 50 12.57 4.63 -5.79
C GLN A 50 11.23 4.11 -6.36
N GLY A 51 10.16 4.10 -5.56
CA GLY A 51 8.84 3.60 -5.93
C GLY A 51 8.68 2.09 -5.74
N GLU A 52 9.60 1.45 -5.02
CA GLU A 52 9.52 0.03 -4.69
C GLU A 52 8.70 -0.15 -3.42
N ASN A 53 7.76 -1.08 -3.44
CA ASN A 53 6.87 -1.34 -2.30
C ASN A 53 7.65 -1.92 -1.12
N VAL A 54 7.43 -1.37 0.08
CA VAL A 54 8.06 -1.78 1.34
C VAL A 54 7.01 -2.35 2.30
N VAL A 55 5.79 -1.84 2.27
CA VAL A 55 4.66 -2.31 3.08
C VAL A 55 3.41 -2.31 2.22
N ASP A 56 2.67 -3.41 2.27
CA ASP A 56 1.32 -3.51 1.73
C ASP A 56 0.41 -4.13 2.80
N ILE A 57 -0.72 -3.50 3.04
CA ILE A 57 -1.80 -4.04 3.87
C ILE A 57 -3.05 -4.00 3.02
N TYR A 58 -3.54 -5.16 2.64
CA TYR A 58 -4.72 -5.33 1.81
C TYR A 58 -5.78 -6.16 2.53
N SER A 59 -7.04 -5.79 2.37
CA SER A 59 -8.16 -6.68 2.67
C SER A 59 -9.21 -6.57 1.57
N GLY A 60 -9.81 -7.70 1.22
CA GLY A 60 -10.85 -7.84 0.24
C GLY A 60 -11.97 -8.76 0.70
N GLU A 61 -12.90 -9.05 -0.21
CA GLU A 61 -14.06 -9.93 0.00
C GLU A 61 -13.68 -11.31 0.56
N PHE A 62 -12.49 -11.81 0.21
CA PHE A 62 -12.06 -13.18 0.51
C PHE A 62 -10.96 -13.30 1.56
N GLY A 63 -10.61 -12.20 2.23
CA GLY A 63 -9.57 -12.19 3.24
C GLY A 63 -8.62 -11.00 3.13
N GLY A 64 -7.50 -11.07 3.84
CA GLY A 64 -6.51 -10.01 3.88
C GLY A 64 -5.09 -10.52 3.93
N VAL A 65 -4.18 -9.68 3.46
CA VAL A 65 -2.74 -9.88 3.48
C VAL A 65 -2.10 -8.62 4.02
N SER A 66 -1.17 -8.76 4.95
CA SER A 66 -0.21 -7.71 5.28
C SER A 66 1.18 -8.25 5.05
N LEU A 67 2.04 -7.48 4.39
CA LEU A 67 3.43 -7.85 4.14
C LEU A 67 4.39 -6.73 4.52
N LEU A 68 5.59 -7.13 4.94
CA LEU A 68 6.73 -6.26 5.14
C LEU A 68 7.88 -6.78 4.28
N ALA A 69 8.46 -5.92 3.45
CA ALA A 69 9.63 -6.22 2.66
C ALA A 69 10.88 -5.51 3.20
N ASN A 70 12.06 -6.07 2.92
CA ASN A 70 13.34 -5.41 3.17
C ASN A 70 13.57 -4.25 2.18
N THR A 71 14.72 -3.58 2.27
CA THR A 71 15.07 -2.44 1.41
C THR A 71 15.24 -2.79 -0.07
N GLU A 72 15.35 -4.07 -0.41
CA GLU A 72 15.46 -4.58 -1.78
C GLU A 72 14.10 -5.07 -2.33
N GLY A 73 13.02 -4.90 -1.56
CA GLY A 73 11.68 -5.36 -1.95
C GLY A 73 11.44 -6.86 -1.72
N LEU A 74 12.34 -7.57 -1.03
CA LEU A 74 12.13 -8.96 -0.66
C LEU A 74 11.26 -9.06 0.59
N GLU A 75 10.10 -9.71 0.47
CA GLU A 75 9.18 -9.94 1.59
C GLU A 75 9.85 -10.74 2.71
N VAL A 76 9.85 -10.21 3.93
CA VAL A 76 10.43 -10.86 5.13
C VAL A 76 9.35 -11.32 6.11
N VAL A 77 8.19 -10.67 6.15
CA VAL A 77 7.05 -11.06 7.00
C VAL A 77 5.76 -10.99 6.20
N GLN A 78 4.89 -11.98 6.36
CA GLN A 78 3.52 -11.97 5.85
C GLN A 78 2.53 -12.40 6.92
N LEU A 79 1.41 -11.70 7.00
CA LEU A 79 0.22 -12.10 7.74
C LEU A 79 -0.89 -12.33 6.72
N ARG A 80 -1.58 -13.47 6.78
CA ARG A 80 -2.76 -13.74 5.94
C ARG A 80 -3.93 -14.14 6.81
N ALA A 81 -5.12 -13.76 6.36
CA ALA A 81 -6.37 -14.32 6.83
C ALA A 81 -7.27 -14.61 5.64
N ASP A 82 -8.00 -15.72 5.66
CA ASP A 82 -9.00 -16.04 4.65
C ASP A 82 -10.43 -15.79 5.15
N GLY A 83 -11.40 -15.82 4.23
CA GLY A 83 -12.82 -15.64 4.55
C GLY A 83 -13.45 -16.73 5.42
N ALA A 84 -12.75 -17.85 5.66
CA ALA A 84 -13.18 -18.91 6.57
C ALA A 84 -12.65 -18.71 8.01
N GLY A 85 -11.83 -17.68 8.23
CA GLY A 85 -11.25 -17.35 9.53
C GLY A 85 -9.93 -18.05 9.83
N HIS A 86 -9.31 -18.71 8.83
CA HIS A 86 -7.97 -19.24 8.99
C HIS A 86 -6.95 -18.10 8.90
N GLY A 87 -5.91 -18.17 9.74
CA GLY A 87 -4.82 -17.21 9.76
C GLY A 87 -3.47 -17.89 9.54
N GLU A 88 -2.56 -17.19 8.87
CA GLU A 88 -1.18 -17.63 8.64
C GLU A 88 -0.20 -16.49 8.95
N VAL A 89 0.93 -16.84 9.57
CA VAL A 89 2.08 -15.96 9.74
C VAL A 89 3.29 -16.64 9.12
N SER A 90 3.89 -15.98 8.12
CA SER A 90 5.08 -16.46 7.42
C SER A 90 6.24 -15.51 7.68
N LEU A 91 7.42 -16.08 7.98
CA LEU A 91 8.66 -15.36 8.25
C LEU A 91 9.77 -15.99 7.40
N TRP A 92 10.48 -15.16 6.65
CA TRP A 92 11.60 -15.60 5.83
C TRP A 92 12.91 -14.93 6.25
N ASP A 93 13.97 -15.72 6.25
CA ASP A 93 15.33 -15.22 6.20
C ASP A 93 15.74 -15.13 4.73
N ARG A 94 16.22 -13.96 4.30
CA ARG A 94 16.51 -13.62 2.90
C ARG A 94 18.02 -13.53 2.62
N ASN A 95 18.82 -14.33 3.36
CA ASN A 95 20.26 -14.51 3.11
C ASN A 95 20.58 -15.02 1.72
#